data_AF-A1SDH5-F1
#
_entry.id   AF-A1SDH5-F1
#
_cell.length_a   1.000
_cell.length_b   1.000
_cell.length_c   1.000
_cell.angle_alpha   90.00
_cell.angle_beta   90.00
_cell.angle_gamma   90.00
#
_symmetry.space_group_name_H-M   'P 1'
#
loop_
_entity.id
_entity.type
_entity.pdbx_description
1 polymer ?
#
loop_
_entity_poly.entity_id
_entity_poly.type
_entity_poly.pdbx_seq_one_letter_code
_entity_poly.pdbx_strand_id
1 'polypeptide(L)'
;MMMHPILQAATSSTELGFPWWLQVTHLVNFLFLGLLVRSGWEILASHPRLYWRNDCGPDTEWLKFTKDKVPSEIGAFTARDDQRDLHPLISLPGRAKIGIGRAWHGLITTLWVLNGLIYVVLLFGTGQWRRLIPTSWSVFPEAWDSLKIYAGFGVPSIEHFQPYDALQQLMYTFVVFVLAPLMIVTGPVMSPAVVGRYPWYPKLFGGRQAARSLHFLGMAFFVVFAVMHVALVLLVHREHNLVHMMMGEEYDAALVGQAVTRVIVGVVVVVALWIAASYVSLIDVRKSQRVLYGLQAPIKKLVLNPMTSRQRARQVFTEDDISPFHWVNTRPPDLSQSPEWLALRDGGFRDFRLEVGGLVREPRSFSLDELREIAAQDQITMHTCMQGWTGIAKWSGIPLREVLAQVEPLEGADYVMIESFGTAQHMHDGRPVEPYYTVLTKAMAMEDETILAWGMNGAPLPEMYGAPLRLRTESMHGYKMVKWVRSVSWIHDYKEVGDGMGGTREDSGYQDMDARI
;
A
#
# COMPACT_ATOMS: atom_id res chain seq x y z
N MET A 1 -47.73 -33.10 33.08
CA MET A 1 -47.57 -32.56 31.72
C MET A 1 -46.84 -31.23 31.85
N MET A 2 -45.51 -31.27 31.81
CA MET A 2 -44.63 -30.11 32.03
C MET A 2 -44.39 -29.41 30.70
N MET A 3 -44.83 -28.15 30.59
CA MET A 3 -44.45 -27.26 29.48
C MET A 3 -43.13 -26.56 29.83
N HIS A 4 -42.23 -26.56 28.85
CA HIS A 4 -40.86 -26.05 28.87
C HIS A 4 -40.77 -24.53 29.20
N PRO A 5 -39.74 -24.06 29.93
CA PRO A 5 -39.51 -22.63 30.21
C PRO A 5 -39.04 -21.80 29.00
N ILE A 6 -38.98 -22.35 27.79
CA ILE A 6 -38.33 -21.73 26.62
C ILE A 6 -39.23 -20.70 25.92
N LEU A 7 -40.53 -20.66 26.23
CA LEU A 7 -41.50 -19.78 25.54
C LEU A 7 -41.87 -18.50 26.30
N GLN A 8 -41.25 -18.22 27.45
CA GLN A 8 -41.56 -17.03 28.26
C GLN A 8 -40.54 -15.88 28.10
N ALA A 9 -39.56 -16.01 27.20
CA ALA A 9 -38.55 -15.00 26.92
C ALA A 9 -38.82 -14.15 25.65
N ALA A 10 -40.04 -14.21 25.09
CA ALA A 10 -40.39 -13.51 23.85
C ALA A 10 -41.02 -12.12 24.05
N THR A 11 -41.03 -11.58 25.27
CA THR A 11 -41.60 -10.26 25.57
C THR A 11 -40.78 -9.48 26.62
N SER A 12 -39.46 -9.57 26.57
CA SER A 12 -38.61 -8.48 27.07
C SER A 12 -38.02 -7.78 25.86
N SER A 13 -38.40 -6.52 25.66
CA SER A 13 -37.53 -5.57 24.97
C SER A 13 -36.25 -5.48 25.81
N THR A 14 -35.29 -6.38 25.60
CA THR A 14 -33.96 -6.22 26.16
C THR A 14 -33.37 -4.97 25.52
N GLU A 15 -33.48 -3.85 26.22
CA GLU A 15 -32.82 -2.60 25.87
C GLU A 15 -31.33 -2.90 25.64
N LEU A 16 -30.88 -2.62 24.42
CA LEU A 16 -29.51 -2.86 24.02
C LEU A 16 -28.62 -1.76 24.60
N GLY A 17 -28.14 -1.95 25.84
CA GLY A 17 -27.15 -1.06 26.45
C GLY A 17 -25.84 -0.96 25.65
N PHE A 18 -24.93 -0.07 26.04
CA PHE A 18 -23.65 0.16 25.36
C PHE A 18 -22.50 -0.54 26.11
N PRO A 19 -22.13 -1.79 25.74
CA PRO A 19 -21.10 -2.51 26.46
C PRO A 19 -19.72 -1.87 26.27
N TRP A 20 -18.85 -1.99 27.28
CA TRP A 20 -17.52 -1.37 27.29
C TRP A 20 -16.68 -1.71 26.06
N TRP A 21 -16.79 -2.94 25.54
CA TRP A 21 -16.02 -3.36 24.35
C TRP A 21 -16.40 -2.55 23.11
N LEU A 22 -17.65 -2.11 23.00
CA LEU A 22 -18.14 -1.29 21.90
C LEU A 22 -17.49 0.10 21.94
N GLN A 23 -17.38 0.69 23.13
CA GLN A 23 -16.73 1.98 23.34
C GLN A 23 -15.23 1.89 23.05
N VAL A 24 -14.56 0.85 23.54
CA VAL A 24 -13.13 0.63 23.32
C VAL A 24 -12.82 0.41 21.85
N THR A 25 -13.54 -0.50 21.17
CA THR A 25 -13.32 -0.78 19.75
C THR A 25 -13.64 0.44 18.87
N HIS A 26 -14.62 1.26 19.25
CA HIS A 26 -14.91 2.53 18.59
C HIS A 26 -13.78 3.56 18.76
N LEU A 27 -13.26 3.75 19.97
CA LEU A 27 -12.13 4.66 20.25
C LEU A 27 -10.85 4.20 19.52
N VAL A 28 -10.55 2.91 19.54
CA VAL A 28 -9.43 2.32 18.82
C VAL A 28 -9.60 2.51 17.31
N ASN A 29 -10.83 2.35 16.79
CA ASN A 29 -11.12 2.60 15.40
C ASN A 29 -10.89 4.08 15.02
N PHE A 30 -11.28 5.03 15.87
CA PHE A 30 -10.98 6.45 15.67
C PHE A 30 -9.47 6.68 15.54
N LEU A 31 -8.67 6.16 16.47
CA LEU A 31 -7.20 6.24 16.41
C LEU A 31 -6.65 5.66 15.10
N PHE A 32 -7.09 4.46 14.71
CA PHE A 32 -6.58 3.79 13.51
C PHE A 32 -6.99 4.48 12.20
N LEU A 33 -8.23 4.93 12.07
CA LEU A 33 -8.68 5.64 10.86
C LEU A 33 -7.86 6.91 10.62
N GLY A 34 -7.53 7.68 11.66
CA GLY A 34 -6.67 8.85 11.51
C GLY A 34 -5.25 8.51 11.04
N LEU A 35 -4.65 7.44 11.59
CA LEU A 35 -3.33 6.98 11.15
C LEU A 35 -3.35 6.45 9.71
N LEU A 36 -4.41 5.73 9.31
CA LEU A 36 -4.59 5.22 7.95
C LEU A 36 -4.77 6.35 6.93
N VAL A 37 -5.60 7.35 7.24
CA VAL A 37 -5.79 8.53 6.37
C VAL A 37 -4.48 9.29 6.20
N ARG A 38 -3.76 9.58 7.29
CA ARG A 38 -2.49 10.32 7.26
C ARG A 38 -1.39 9.57 6.49
N SER A 39 -1.26 8.27 6.70
CA SER A 39 -0.31 7.44 5.94
C SER A 39 -0.72 7.25 4.48
N GLY A 40 -2.03 7.18 4.19
CA GLY A 40 -2.58 7.16 2.84
C GLY A 40 -2.24 8.43 2.05
N TRP A 41 -2.33 9.60 2.69
CA TRP A 41 -1.87 10.87 2.10
C TRP A 41 -0.37 10.88 1.79
N GLU A 42 0.48 10.33 2.66
CA GLU A 42 1.93 10.20 2.39
C GLU A 42 2.20 9.36 1.14
N ILE A 43 1.48 8.24 0.99
CA ILE A 43 1.59 7.36 -0.18
C ILE A 43 1.09 8.07 -1.44
N LEU A 44 -0.08 8.70 -1.37
CA LEU A 44 -0.67 9.43 -2.50
C LEU A 44 0.21 10.60 -2.95
N ALA A 45 0.83 11.33 -2.02
CA ALA A 45 1.72 12.45 -2.31
C ALA A 45 2.92 12.06 -3.19
N SER A 46 3.31 10.79 -3.20
CA SER A 46 4.43 10.30 -4.01
C SER A 46 4.08 10.07 -5.48
N HIS A 47 2.79 9.92 -5.80
CA HIS A 47 2.24 9.96 -7.14
C HIS A 47 0.83 10.56 -7.04
N PRO A 48 0.71 11.89 -6.99
CA PRO A 48 -0.50 12.62 -6.60
C PRO A 48 -1.56 12.62 -7.71
N ARG A 49 -1.79 11.46 -8.33
CA ARG A 49 -2.65 11.20 -9.50
C ARG A 49 -3.33 9.85 -9.34
N LEU A 50 -4.58 9.76 -9.76
CA LEU A 50 -5.41 8.55 -9.74
C LEU A 50 -5.97 8.27 -11.14
N TYR A 51 -6.06 6.98 -11.46
CA TYR A 51 -6.40 6.50 -12.79
C TYR A 51 -7.47 5.42 -12.70
N TRP A 52 -8.29 5.29 -13.73
CA TRP A 52 -9.18 4.13 -13.85
C TRP A 52 -8.48 2.96 -14.55
N ARG A 53 -7.61 3.25 -15.51
CA ARG A 53 -6.92 2.23 -16.31
C ARG A 53 -5.51 1.97 -15.80
N ASN A 54 -4.97 0.78 -16.08
CA ASN A 54 -3.62 0.39 -15.67
C ASN A 54 -2.52 1.13 -16.44
N ASP A 55 -2.82 1.66 -17.62
CA ASP A 55 -1.94 2.59 -18.33
C ASP A 55 -1.99 3.98 -17.69
N CYS A 56 -1.01 4.29 -16.84
CA CYS A 56 -0.88 5.61 -16.22
C CYS A 56 -0.27 6.63 -17.19
N GLY A 57 -0.90 6.88 -18.34
CA GLY A 57 -0.40 7.86 -19.31
C GLY A 57 -0.62 9.32 -18.88
N PRO A 58 0.12 10.28 -19.48
CA PRO A 58 -0.19 11.70 -19.35
C PRO A 58 -1.65 11.99 -19.72
N ASP A 59 -2.30 12.86 -18.95
CA ASP A 59 -3.69 13.32 -19.15
C ASP A 59 -4.74 12.19 -19.10
N THR A 60 -4.38 11.02 -18.58
CA THR A 60 -5.31 9.90 -18.32
C THR A 60 -5.80 9.85 -16.86
N GLU A 61 -5.24 10.68 -15.98
CA GLU A 61 -5.70 10.80 -14.61
C GLU A 61 -7.12 11.37 -14.54
N TRP A 62 -7.98 10.78 -13.71
CA TRP A 62 -9.32 11.34 -13.44
C TRP A 62 -9.29 12.33 -12.27
N LEU A 63 -8.27 12.24 -11.41
CA LEU A 63 -8.05 13.13 -10.29
C LEU A 63 -6.56 13.32 -10.03
N LYS A 64 -6.14 14.56 -9.77
CA LYS A 64 -4.77 14.91 -9.35
C LYS A 64 -4.73 16.00 -8.31
N PHE A 65 -3.68 15.96 -7.49
CA PHE A 65 -3.37 16.91 -6.43
C PHE A 65 -2.09 17.70 -6.73
N THR A 66 -1.79 17.88 -8.01
CA THR A 66 -0.65 18.65 -8.50
C THR A 66 -1.06 19.50 -9.70
N LYS A 67 -0.34 20.62 -9.90
CA LYS A 67 -0.48 21.49 -11.07
C LYS A 67 0.42 21.05 -12.23
N ASP A 68 1.36 20.14 -11.99
CA ASP A 68 2.37 19.78 -12.98
C ASP A 68 1.76 18.95 -14.11
N LYS A 69 2.18 19.24 -15.34
CA LYS A 69 1.81 18.49 -16.53
C LYS A 69 2.93 17.52 -16.89
N VAL A 70 2.56 16.29 -17.22
CA VAL A 70 3.51 15.26 -17.62
C VAL A 70 3.74 15.36 -19.13
N PRO A 71 4.93 15.70 -19.62
CA PRO A 71 5.24 15.65 -21.04
C PRO A 71 5.19 14.21 -21.57
N SER A 72 4.83 14.05 -22.84
CA SER A 72 4.85 12.76 -23.53
C SER A 72 6.28 12.29 -23.86
N GLU A 73 7.24 13.21 -23.88
CA GLU A 73 8.65 12.90 -24.09
C GLU A 73 9.20 12.04 -22.95
N ILE A 74 9.72 10.86 -23.31
CA ILE A 74 10.25 9.89 -22.36
C ILE A 74 11.46 10.51 -21.62
N GLY A 75 11.39 10.55 -20.29
CA GLY A 75 12.50 11.02 -19.44
C GLY A 75 12.57 12.51 -19.17
N ALA A 76 11.80 13.32 -19.89
CA ALA A 76 11.68 14.76 -19.62
C ALA A 76 11.12 15.00 -18.22
N PHE A 77 10.14 14.18 -17.80
CA PHE A 77 9.57 14.17 -16.47
C PHE A 77 9.57 12.75 -15.91
N THR A 78 10.17 12.58 -14.74
CA THR A 78 10.28 11.28 -14.07
C THR A 78 9.22 11.15 -13.00
N ALA A 79 8.92 9.91 -12.58
CA ALA A 79 8.01 9.68 -11.47
C ALA A 79 8.50 10.33 -10.17
N ARG A 80 9.81 10.57 -10.05
CA ARG A 80 10.40 11.31 -8.94
C ARG A 80 10.04 12.79 -8.98
N ASP A 81 10.03 13.40 -10.16
CA ASP A 81 9.68 14.82 -10.34
C ASP A 81 8.21 15.09 -9.93
N ASP A 82 7.36 14.06 -9.92
CA ASP A 82 5.96 14.17 -9.50
C ASP A 82 5.75 14.16 -7.97
N GLN A 83 6.73 13.67 -7.20
CA GLN A 83 6.64 13.46 -5.75
C GLN A 83 6.48 14.79 -4.99
N ARG A 84 5.62 14.77 -3.96
CA ARG A 84 5.38 15.92 -3.06
C ARG A 84 5.86 15.64 -1.65
N ASP A 85 6.40 16.69 -1.03
CA ASP A 85 6.64 16.73 0.41
C ASP A 85 5.41 17.29 1.13
N LEU A 86 4.83 16.50 2.02
CA LEU A 86 3.74 16.91 2.91
C LEU A 86 4.25 17.15 4.33
N HIS A 87 3.63 18.13 5.00
CA HIS A 87 3.96 18.45 6.39
C HIS A 87 3.57 17.29 7.33
N PRO A 88 4.37 16.97 8.37
CA PRO A 88 4.07 15.92 9.37
C PRO A 88 2.78 16.11 10.18
N LEU A 89 2.07 17.23 10.02
CA LEU A 89 0.75 17.44 10.63
C LEU A 89 -0.38 16.95 9.72
N ILE A 90 -0.13 16.82 8.42
CA ILE A 90 -1.09 16.40 7.40
C ILE A 90 -0.91 14.91 7.09
N SER A 91 0.34 14.47 6.91
CA SER A 91 0.66 13.08 6.57
C SER A 91 1.50 12.39 7.64
N LEU A 92 1.60 11.07 7.53
CA LEU A 92 2.36 10.20 8.43
C LEU A 92 3.46 9.47 7.63
N PRO A 93 4.75 9.75 7.85
CA PRO A 93 5.29 10.74 8.80
C PRO A 93 5.49 12.14 8.21
N GLY A 94 5.25 12.36 6.91
CA GLY A 94 5.64 13.58 6.20
C GLY A 94 7.08 13.50 5.65
N ARG A 95 7.56 14.60 5.06
CA ARG A 95 8.94 14.73 4.55
C ARG A 95 9.27 13.81 3.37
N ALA A 96 8.26 13.47 2.56
CA ALA A 96 8.36 12.58 1.41
C ALA A 96 8.99 11.21 1.75
N LYS A 97 8.73 10.69 2.96
CA LYS A 97 9.24 9.42 3.49
C LYS A 97 8.26 8.29 3.20
N ILE A 98 8.01 8.04 1.91
CA ILE A 98 7.05 7.02 1.45
C ILE A 98 7.31 5.63 2.05
N GLY A 99 8.58 5.23 2.22
CA GLY A 99 8.93 3.94 2.84
C GLY A 99 8.37 3.78 4.25
N ILE A 100 8.40 4.85 5.05
CA ILE A 100 7.83 4.86 6.41
C ILE A 100 6.31 5.01 6.37
N GLY A 101 5.78 5.81 5.44
CA GLY A 101 4.33 5.94 5.25
C GLY A 101 3.67 4.60 4.94
N ARG A 102 4.27 3.81 4.04
CA ARG A 102 3.80 2.44 3.72
C ARG A 102 3.95 1.49 4.90
N ALA A 103 5.05 1.58 5.66
CA ALA A 103 5.25 0.78 6.85
C ALA A 103 4.14 1.02 7.90
N TRP A 104 3.81 2.29 8.17
CA TRP A 104 2.67 2.63 9.03
C TRP A 104 1.35 2.12 8.47
N HIS A 105 1.10 2.33 7.18
CA HIS A 105 -0.15 1.94 6.55
C HIS A 105 -0.39 0.43 6.66
N GLY A 106 0.63 -0.39 6.36
CA GLY A 106 0.54 -1.85 6.47
C GLY A 106 0.32 -2.34 7.91
N LEU A 107 1.05 -1.77 8.88
CA LEU A 107 0.90 -2.13 10.29
C LEU A 107 -0.50 -1.78 10.81
N ILE A 108 -0.95 -0.53 10.59
CA ILE A 108 -2.25 -0.09 11.09
C ILE A 108 -3.38 -0.81 10.37
N THR A 109 -3.24 -1.13 9.07
CA THR A 109 -4.24 -1.93 8.34
C THR A 109 -4.45 -3.29 9.02
N THR A 110 -3.37 -3.96 9.40
CA THR A 110 -3.43 -5.25 10.10
C THR A 110 -4.18 -5.13 11.44
N LEU A 111 -3.82 -4.11 12.24
CA LEU A 111 -4.45 -3.89 13.55
C LEU A 111 -5.93 -3.46 13.41
N TRP A 112 -6.24 -2.67 12.39
CA TRP A 112 -7.59 -2.20 12.09
C TRP A 112 -8.50 -3.34 11.64
N VAL A 113 -8.01 -4.24 10.78
CA VAL A 113 -8.74 -5.46 10.38
C VAL A 113 -8.99 -6.36 11.59
N LEU A 114 -8.00 -6.53 12.48
CA LEU A 114 -8.18 -7.29 13.71
C LEU A 114 -9.23 -6.66 14.63
N ASN A 115 -9.17 -5.34 14.85
CA ASN A 115 -10.17 -4.62 15.63
C ASN A 115 -11.58 -4.75 15.02
N GLY A 116 -11.69 -4.65 13.70
CA GLY A 116 -12.94 -4.85 12.96
C GLY A 116 -13.48 -6.28 13.10
N LEU A 117 -12.62 -7.29 13.04
CA LEU A 117 -13.02 -8.69 13.26
C LEU A 117 -13.55 -8.91 14.68
N ILE A 118 -12.84 -8.41 15.69
CA ILE A 118 -13.29 -8.46 17.09
C ILE A 118 -14.64 -7.76 17.24
N TYR A 119 -14.77 -6.55 16.69
CA TYR A 119 -16.01 -5.78 16.70
C TYR A 119 -17.17 -6.55 16.09
N VAL A 120 -17.01 -7.08 14.88
CA VAL A 120 -18.08 -7.81 14.17
C VAL A 120 -18.46 -9.10 14.92
N VAL A 121 -17.48 -9.87 15.42
CA VAL A 121 -17.74 -11.09 16.19
C VAL A 121 -18.53 -10.78 17.46
N LEU A 122 -18.11 -9.78 18.23
CA LEU A 122 -18.82 -9.38 19.45
C LEU A 122 -20.20 -8.79 19.14
N LEU A 123 -20.31 -7.99 18.08
CA LEU A 123 -21.57 -7.39 17.63
C LEU A 123 -22.63 -8.45 17.31
N PHE A 124 -22.27 -9.51 16.59
CA PHE A 124 -23.19 -10.61 16.31
C PHE A 124 -23.39 -11.53 17.53
N GLY A 125 -22.31 -11.88 18.23
CA GLY A 125 -22.35 -12.81 19.37
C GLY A 125 -23.16 -12.28 20.57
N THR A 126 -23.26 -10.96 20.73
CA THR A 126 -24.03 -10.32 21.82
C THR A 126 -25.40 -9.81 21.37
N GLY A 127 -25.79 -10.03 20.11
CA GLY A 127 -27.05 -9.53 19.57
C GLY A 127 -27.09 -8.02 19.32
N GLN A 128 -25.96 -7.33 19.50
CA GLN A 128 -25.83 -5.89 19.34
C GLN A 128 -25.98 -5.44 17.88
N TRP A 129 -25.83 -6.34 16.91
CA TRP A 129 -26.06 -6.07 15.48
C TRP A 129 -27.43 -5.46 15.18
N ARG A 130 -28.45 -5.75 16.00
CA ARG A 130 -29.83 -5.23 15.84
C ARG A 130 -29.92 -3.71 15.94
N ARG A 131 -28.92 -3.04 16.55
CA ARG A 131 -28.84 -1.58 16.58
C ARG A 131 -28.48 -0.98 15.22
N LEU A 132 -27.68 -1.71 14.44
CA LEU A 132 -27.13 -1.23 13.17
C LEU A 132 -27.99 -1.68 12.00
N ILE A 133 -28.31 -2.98 11.92
CA ILE A 133 -28.94 -3.55 10.74
C ILE A 133 -30.45 -3.34 10.83
N PRO A 134 -31.07 -2.62 9.87
CA PRO A 134 -32.52 -2.45 9.86
C PRO A 134 -33.24 -3.79 9.76
N THR A 135 -34.29 -3.95 10.56
CA THR A 135 -35.14 -5.16 10.57
C THR A 135 -36.53 -4.93 9.98
N SER A 136 -36.80 -3.71 9.51
CA SER A 136 -38.05 -3.28 8.88
C SER A 136 -37.75 -2.45 7.63
N TRP A 137 -38.61 -2.58 6.61
CA TRP A 137 -38.57 -1.76 5.40
C TRP A 137 -38.99 -0.30 5.63
N SER A 138 -39.63 0.00 6.76
CA SER A 138 -40.02 1.38 7.13
C SER A 138 -38.81 2.30 7.32
N VAL A 139 -37.61 1.73 7.50
CA VAL A 139 -36.35 2.48 7.60
C VAL A 139 -36.12 3.41 6.41
N PHE A 140 -36.53 3.06 5.20
CA PHE A 140 -36.29 3.87 4.01
C PHE A 140 -37.13 5.17 3.99
N PRO A 141 -38.48 5.11 4.13
CA PRO A 141 -39.26 6.34 4.25
C PRO A 141 -38.90 7.16 5.50
N GLU A 142 -38.63 6.51 6.64
CA GLU A 142 -38.20 7.21 7.86
C GLU A 142 -36.85 7.92 7.69
N ALA A 143 -35.89 7.28 7.01
CA ALA A 143 -34.60 7.89 6.72
C ALA A 143 -34.73 9.10 5.77
N TRP A 144 -35.67 9.05 4.83
CA TRP A 144 -35.99 10.19 3.98
C TRP A 144 -36.57 11.35 4.78
N ASP A 145 -37.41 11.07 5.78
CA ASP A 145 -37.93 12.09 6.70
C ASP A 145 -36.83 12.71 7.55
N SER A 146 -35.95 11.89 8.17
CA SER A 146 -34.74 12.36 8.86
C SER A 146 -33.87 13.24 7.96
N LEU A 147 -33.64 12.83 6.71
CA LEU A 147 -32.82 13.58 5.76
C LEU A 147 -33.41 14.97 5.49
N LYS A 148 -34.72 15.09 5.29
CA LYS A 148 -35.39 16.39 5.09
C LYS A 148 -35.25 17.28 6.32
N ILE A 149 -35.38 16.72 7.53
CA ILE A 149 -35.20 17.46 8.78
C ILE A 149 -33.77 18.00 8.88
N TYR A 150 -32.77 17.14 8.68
CA TYR A 150 -31.36 17.56 8.72
C TYR A 150 -31.01 18.57 7.62
N ALA A 151 -31.53 18.39 6.40
CA ALA A 151 -31.34 19.35 5.30
C ALA A 151 -31.97 20.72 5.59
N GLY A 152 -33.04 20.75 6.39
CA GLY A 152 -33.63 21.96 6.95
C GLY A 152 -32.95 22.50 8.21
N PHE A 153 -31.80 21.93 8.62
CA PHE A 153 -31.09 22.22 9.87
C PHE A 153 -31.94 22.00 11.14
N GLY A 154 -32.97 21.16 11.05
CA GLY A 154 -33.78 20.73 12.17
C GLY A 154 -33.15 19.57 12.95
N VAL A 155 -33.72 19.30 14.13
CA VAL A 155 -33.33 18.19 15.01
C VAL A 155 -34.52 17.23 15.11
N PRO A 156 -34.39 15.95 14.70
CA PRO A 156 -35.45 14.95 14.85
C PRO A 156 -35.86 14.78 16.33
N SER A 157 -37.10 14.37 16.60
CA SER A 157 -37.53 14.12 17.99
C SER A 157 -36.75 12.96 18.61
N ILE A 158 -36.57 12.99 19.93
CA ILE A 158 -35.79 11.97 20.65
C ILE A 158 -36.52 10.61 20.75
N GLU A 159 -37.85 10.61 20.64
CA GLU A 159 -38.69 9.40 20.67
C GLU A 159 -38.41 8.47 19.48
N HIS A 160 -37.98 9.04 18.34
CA HIS A 160 -37.58 8.27 17.15
C HIS A 160 -36.08 8.00 17.08
N PHE A 161 -35.34 8.29 18.16
CA PHE A 161 -33.86 8.33 18.18
C PHE A 161 -33.21 7.20 18.98
N GLN A 162 -33.94 6.13 19.36
CA GLN A 162 -33.39 5.11 20.27
C GLN A 162 -32.98 3.81 19.55
N PRO A 163 -31.66 3.50 19.41
CA PRO A 163 -30.48 4.31 19.74
C PRO A 163 -30.00 5.23 18.60
N TYR A 164 -30.54 5.08 17.39
CA TYR A 164 -30.20 5.87 16.20
C TYR A 164 -31.46 6.14 15.38
N ASP A 165 -31.53 7.29 14.71
CA ASP A 165 -32.58 7.50 13.71
C ASP A 165 -32.33 6.63 12.45
N ALA A 166 -33.37 6.44 11.63
CA ALA A 166 -33.32 5.56 10.46
C ALA A 166 -32.22 5.91 9.44
N LEU A 167 -31.91 7.20 9.23
CA LEU A 167 -30.84 7.61 8.32
C LEU A 167 -29.47 7.24 8.88
N GLN A 168 -29.26 7.48 10.17
CA GLN A 168 -28.05 7.06 10.87
C GLN A 168 -27.87 5.55 10.83
N GLN A 169 -28.95 4.78 11.06
CA GLN A 169 -28.93 3.32 11.03
C GLN A 169 -28.51 2.78 9.65
N LEU A 170 -29.08 3.32 8.56
CA LEU A 170 -28.66 2.97 7.19
C LEU A 170 -27.19 3.33 6.95
N MET A 171 -26.76 4.51 7.39
CA MET A 171 -25.38 4.95 7.21
C MET A 171 -24.38 4.08 7.97
N TYR A 172 -24.66 3.72 9.22
CA TYR A 172 -23.78 2.87 10.01
C TYR A 172 -23.73 1.44 9.45
N THR A 173 -24.86 0.91 8.99
CA THR A 173 -24.87 -0.37 8.26
C THR A 173 -23.99 -0.32 7.02
N PHE A 174 -24.13 0.72 6.20
CA PHE A 174 -23.31 0.89 5.01
C PHE A 174 -21.83 0.99 5.35
N VAL A 175 -21.46 1.83 6.32
CA VAL A 175 -20.05 2.06 6.69
C VAL A 175 -19.41 0.78 7.24
N VAL A 176 -20.10 0.05 8.11
CA VAL A 176 -19.56 -1.15 8.78
C VAL A 176 -19.56 -2.38 7.85
N PHE A 177 -20.64 -2.60 7.08
CA PHE A 177 -20.84 -3.86 6.35
C PHE A 177 -20.63 -3.76 4.84
N VAL A 178 -20.46 -2.56 4.29
CA VAL A 178 -20.19 -2.38 2.86
C VAL A 178 -18.86 -1.66 2.64
N LEU A 179 -18.71 -0.46 3.20
CA LEU A 179 -17.53 0.37 2.95
C LEU A 179 -16.26 -0.21 3.58
N ALA A 180 -16.30 -0.60 4.86
CA ALA A 180 -15.14 -1.19 5.52
C ALA A 180 -14.68 -2.49 4.81
N PRO A 181 -15.56 -3.46 4.49
CA PRO A 181 -15.19 -4.60 3.67
C PRO A 181 -14.63 -4.23 2.30
N LEU A 182 -15.21 -3.26 1.59
CA LEU A 182 -14.69 -2.75 0.32
C LEU A 182 -13.24 -2.26 0.46
N MET A 183 -12.93 -1.54 1.53
CA MET A 183 -11.59 -1.03 1.80
C MET A 183 -10.60 -2.16 2.14
N ILE A 184 -11.06 -3.18 2.87
CA ILE A 184 -10.28 -4.38 3.18
C ILE A 184 -9.96 -5.17 1.90
N VAL A 185 -10.90 -5.33 0.97
CA VAL A 185 -10.67 -6.10 -0.26
C VAL A 185 -9.90 -5.31 -1.33
N THR A 186 -10.06 -4.00 -1.40
CA THR A 186 -9.28 -3.19 -2.36
C THR A 186 -7.81 -3.06 -1.95
N GLY A 187 -7.50 -3.04 -0.65
CA GLY A 187 -6.13 -2.89 -0.14
C GLY A 187 -5.09 -3.88 -0.71
N PRO A 188 -5.32 -5.21 -0.69
CA PRO A 188 -4.38 -6.20 -1.21
C PRO A 188 -4.04 -6.03 -2.70
N VAL A 189 -4.88 -5.35 -3.50
CA VAL A 189 -4.59 -5.05 -4.91
C VAL A 189 -3.37 -4.13 -5.07
N MET A 190 -2.99 -3.39 -4.03
CA MET A 190 -1.84 -2.49 -4.07
C MET A 190 -0.50 -3.24 -4.02
N SER A 191 -0.52 -4.48 -3.53
CA SER A 191 0.65 -5.37 -3.40
C SER A 191 1.00 -6.04 -4.74
N PRO A 192 2.25 -5.89 -5.25
CA PRO A 192 2.70 -6.57 -6.46
C PRO A 192 2.66 -8.10 -6.31
N ALA A 193 2.97 -8.63 -5.12
CA ALA A 193 2.95 -10.06 -4.86
C ALA A 193 1.53 -10.65 -4.99
N VAL A 194 0.51 -9.96 -4.46
CA VAL A 194 -0.88 -10.40 -4.57
C VAL A 194 -1.37 -10.34 -6.02
N VAL A 195 -1.18 -9.23 -6.72
CA VAL A 195 -1.67 -9.09 -8.11
C VAL A 195 -0.90 -9.99 -9.09
N GLY A 196 0.39 -10.21 -8.84
CA GLY A 196 1.19 -11.15 -9.61
C GLY A 196 0.73 -12.59 -9.40
N ARG A 197 0.43 -12.98 -8.15
CA ARG A 197 0.02 -14.35 -7.79
C ARG A 197 -1.44 -14.68 -8.14
N TYR A 198 -2.32 -13.68 -8.06
CA TYR A 198 -3.76 -13.80 -8.31
C TYR A 198 -4.26 -12.73 -9.31
N PRO A 199 -3.93 -12.85 -10.61
CA PRO A 199 -4.23 -11.80 -11.58
C PRO A 199 -5.71 -11.56 -11.87
N TRP A 200 -6.58 -12.50 -11.49
CA TRP A 200 -8.04 -12.34 -11.58
C TRP A 200 -8.57 -11.34 -10.53
N TYR A 201 -7.87 -11.19 -9.41
CA TYR A 201 -8.30 -10.37 -8.28
C TYR A 201 -8.43 -8.88 -8.62
N PRO A 202 -7.41 -8.20 -9.20
CA PRO A 202 -7.56 -6.81 -9.62
C PRO A 202 -8.67 -6.60 -10.66
N LYS A 203 -8.99 -7.60 -11.49
CA LYS A 203 -10.03 -7.50 -12.53
C LYS A 203 -11.42 -7.27 -11.94
N LEU A 204 -11.68 -7.73 -10.70
CA LEU A 204 -12.94 -7.49 -9.99
C LEU A 204 -13.26 -6.00 -9.83
N PHE A 205 -12.24 -5.14 -9.83
CA PHE A 205 -12.37 -3.71 -9.62
C PHE A 205 -12.17 -2.88 -10.89
N GLY A 206 -11.97 -3.53 -12.05
CA GLY A 206 -11.57 -2.86 -13.29
C GLY A 206 -10.05 -2.69 -13.47
N GLY A 207 -9.25 -3.37 -12.66
CA GLY A 207 -7.78 -3.30 -12.70
C GLY A 207 -7.18 -2.72 -11.42
N ARG A 208 -5.84 -2.67 -11.37
CA ARG A 208 -5.11 -2.21 -10.19
C ARG A 208 -5.33 -0.72 -9.93
N GLN A 209 -5.32 0.11 -10.97
CA GLN A 209 -5.52 1.54 -10.80
C GLN A 209 -6.95 1.89 -10.42
N ALA A 210 -7.95 1.21 -11.01
CA ALA A 210 -9.33 1.36 -10.58
C ALA A 210 -9.51 0.97 -9.09
N ALA A 211 -8.92 -0.13 -8.62
CA ALA A 211 -8.93 -0.49 -7.20
C ALA A 211 -8.32 0.60 -6.32
N ARG A 212 -7.19 1.20 -6.75
CA ARG A 212 -6.56 2.34 -6.05
C ARG A 212 -7.47 3.58 -6.00
N SER A 213 -8.18 3.86 -7.09
CA SER A 213 -9.15 4.96 -7.15
C SER A 213 -10.37 4.73 -6.25
N LEU A 214 -10.93 3.51 -6.26
CA LEU A 214 -12.01 3.12 -5.35
C LEU A 214 -11.58 3.19 -3.88
N HIS A 215 -10.36 2.75 -3.57
CA HIS A 215 -9.80 2.84 -2.23
C HIS A 215 -9.65 4.29 -1.77
N PHE A 216 -9.16 5.19 -2.64
CA PHE A 216 -9.12 6.61 -2.35
C PHE A 216 -10.52 7.21 -2.12
N LEU A 217 -11.49 6.88 -2.97
CA LEU A 217 -12.88 7.32 -2.81
C LEU A 217 -13.48 6.83 -1.50
N GLY A 218 -13.20 5.58 -1.10
CA GLY A 218 -13.66 5.06 0.19
C GLY A 218 -12.99 5.73 1.39
N MET A 219 -11.70 6.05 1.30
CA MET A 219 -11.02 6.89 2.30
C MET A 219 -11.64 8.30 2.37
N ALA A 220 -11.90 8.95 1.23
CA ALA A 220 -12.53 10.26 1.19
C ALA A 220 -13.93 10.22 1.80
N PHE A 221 -14.70 9.16 1.52
CA PHE A 221 -15.99 8.92 2.14
C PHE A 221 -15.87 8.77 3.66
N PHE A 222 -14.92 7.97 4.15
CA PHE A 222 -14.69 7.83 5.61
C PHE A 222 -14.41 9.18 6.27
N VAL A 223 -13.63 10.06 5.64
CA VAL A 223 -13.34 11.40 6.16
C VAL A 223 -14.62 12.24 6.23
N VAL A 224 -15.39 12.30 5.13
CA VAL A 224 -16.66 13.06 5.09
C VAL A 224 -17.65 12.51 6.11
N PHE A 225 -17.80 11.19 6.16
CA PHE A 225 -18.65 10.51 7.14
C PHE A 225 -18.22 10.83 8.57
N ALA A 226 -16.93 10.75 8.90
CA ALA A 226 -16.44 11.04 10.24
C ALA A 226 -16.72 12.49 10.65
N VAL A 227 -16.49 13.46 9.76
CA VAL A 227 -16.81 14.88 10.02
C VAL A 227 -18.30 15.07 10.27
N MET A 228 -19.16 14.53 9.39
CA MET A 228 -20.61 14.62 9.54
C MET A 228 -21.11 13.90 10.81
N HIS A 229 -20.60 12.71 11.08
CA HIS A 229 -20.95 11.92 12.26
C HIS A 229 -20.60 12.66 13.55
N VAL A 230 -19.38 13.18 13.66
CA VAL A 230 -18.97 13.96 14.84
C VAL A 230 -19.80 15.25 14.97
N ALA A 231 -20.10 15.93 13.87
CA ALA A 231 -20.96 17.12 13.91
C ALA A 231 -22.36 16.77 14.44
N LEU A 232 -22.98 15.69 13.96
CA LEU A 232 -24.29 15.24 14.45
C LEU A 232 -24.25 14.88 15.93
N VAL A 233 -23.20 14.21 16.41
CA VAL A 233 -23.02 13.91 17.85
C VAL A 233 -23.01 15.17 18.72
N LEU A 234 -22.46 16.29 18.21
CA LEU A 234 -22.35 17.54 18.96
C LEU A 234 -23.58 18.46 18.82
N LEU A 235 -24.37 18.30 17.75
CA LEU A 235 -25.47 19.21 17.41
C LEU A 235 -26.86 18.60 17.70
N VAL A 236 -27.02 17.28 17.56
CA VAL A 236 -28.29 16.57 17.72
C VAL A 236 -28.26 15.87 19.08
N HIS A 237 -29.20 16.19 19.97
CA HIS A 237 -29.35 15.55 21.29
C HIS A 237 -28.03 15.35 22.04
N ARG A 238 -27.15 16.37 22.01
CA ARG A 238 -25.74 16.28 22.43
C ARG A 238 -25.55 15.59 23.79
N GLU A 239 -26.39 15.90 24.77
CA GLU A 239 -26.21 15.44 26.14
C GLU A 239 -26.50 13.95 26.26
N HIS A 240 -27.52 13.46 25.53
CA HIS A 240 -27.81 12.04 25.42
C HIS A 240 -26.68 11.30 24.69
N ASN A 241 -26.24 11.81 23.53
CA ASN A 241 -25.20 11.15 22.73
C ASN A 241 -23.88 10.99 23.49
N LEU A 242 -23.46 12.03 24.20
CA LEU A 242 -22.20 12.01 24.96
C LEU A 242 -22.25 11.02 26.13
N VAL A 243 -23.36 10.96 26.87
CA VAL A 243 -23.51 10.04 28.00
C VAL A 243 -23.51 8.58 27.52
N HIS A 244 -24.28 8.24 26.48
CA HIS A 244 -24.28 6.87 25.93
C HIS A 244 -22.88 6.46 25.44
N MET A 245 -22.20 7.35 24.69
CA MET A 245 -20.90 7.03 24.09
C MET A 245 -19.79 6.85 25.15
N MET A 246 -19.76 7.68 26.19
CA MET A 246 -18.62 7.72 27.14
C MET A 246 -18.87 7.04 28.48
N MET A 247 -20.13 6.86 28.86
CA MET A 247 -20.52 6.25 30.12
C MET A 247 -21.12 4.87 29.91
N GLY A 248 -21.76 4.65 28.76
CA GLY A 248 -22.44 3.37 28.44
C GLY A 248 -23.82 3.26 29.07
N GLU A 249 -24.27 4.34 29.69
CA GLU A 249 -25.50 4.49 30.45
C GLU A 249 -26.53 5.31 29.65
N GLU A 250 -27.79 5.24 30.07
CA GLU A 250 -28.82 6.17 29.61
C GLU A 250 -28.55 7.61 30.08
N TYR A 251 -29.29 8.56 29.53
CA TYR A 251 -29.12 9.96 29.89
C TYR A 251 -29.41 10.22 31.37
N ASP A 252 -28.39 10.74 32.05
CA ASP A 252 -28.47 11.32 33.38
C ASP A 252 -27.72 12.67 33.37
N ALA A 253 -28.42 13.74 33.77
CA ALA A 253 -27.88 15.09 33.85
C ALA A 253 -26.62 15.17 34.73
N ALA A 254 -26.51 14.33 35.77
CA ALA A 254 -25.34 14.27 36.63
C ALA A 254 -24.08 13.73 35.93
N LEU A 255 -24.25 12.96 34.85
CA LEU A 255 -23.16 12.34 34.09
C LEU A 255 -22.65 13.20 32.93
N VAL A 256 -23.42 14.20 32.49
CA VAL A 256 -23.10 15.02 31.30
C VAL A 256 -21.71 15.67 31.41
N GLY A 257 -21.39 16.27 32.55
CA GLY A 257 -20.09 16.92 32.78
C GLY A 257 -18.90 15.94 32.71
N GLN A 258 -19.10 14.72 33.20
CA GLN A 258 -18.08 13.66 33.12
C GLN A 258 -17.93 13.16 31.68
N ALA A 259 -19.04 12.96 30.97
CA ALA A 259 -19.05 12.53 29.57
C ALA A 259 -18.32 13.52 28.66
N VAL A 260 -18.61 14.83 28.78
CA VAL A 260 -17.93 15.90 28.04
C VAL A 260 -16.42 15.88 28.30
N THR A 261 -16.02 15.82 29.57
CA THR A 261 -14.60 15.76 29.96
C THR A 261 -13.90 14.55 29.33
N ARG A 262 -14.51 13.37 29.38
CA ARG A 262 -13.95 12.15 28.79
C ARG A 262 -13.81 12.27 27.26
N VAL A 263 -14.78 12.85 26.55
CA VAL A 263 -14.67 13.07 25.10
C VAL A 263 -13.49 13.99 24.79
N ILE A 264 -13.40 15.13 25.47
CA ILE A 264 -12.32 16.11 25.24
C ILE A 264 -10.96 15.45 25.47
N VAL A 265 -10.79 14.75 26.61
CA VAL A 265 -9.55 14.05 26.93
C VAL A 265 -9.25 12.98 25.87
N GLY A 266 -10.24 12.17 25.48
CA GLY A 266 -10.07 11.14 24.44
C GLY A 266 -9.62 11.72 23.10
N VAL A 267 -10.25 12.81 22.63
CA VAL A 267 -9.87 13.51 21.40
C VAL A 267 -8.46 14.07 21.50
N VAL A 268 -8.13 14.76 22.59
CA VAL A 268 -6.78 15.33 22.82
C VAL A 268 -5.72 14.25 22.80
N VAL A 269 -5.97 13.12 23.49
CA VAL A 269 -5.03 11.99 23.51
C VAL A 269 -4.86 11.39 22.12
N VAL A 270 -5.94 11.13 21.38
CA VAL A 270 -5.86 10.55 20.03
C VAL A 270 -5.12 11.48 19.06
N VAL A 271 -5.42 12.78 19.08
CA VAL A 271 -4.72 13.76 18.24
C VAL A 271 -3.25 13.86 18.62
N ALA A 272 -2.92 13.86 19.92
CA ALA A 272 -1.54 13.83 20.39
C ALA A 272 -0.82 12.56 19.91
N LEU A 273 -1.46 11.39 19.92
CA LEU A 273 -0.89 10.15 19.40
C LEU A 273 -0.64 10.20 17.90
N TRP A 274 -1.52 10.80 17.10
CA TRP A 274 -1.29 10.98 15.65
C TRP A 274 -0.11 11.90 15.35
N ILE A 275 -0.01 13.01 16.08
CA ILE A 275 1.11 13.94 15.97
C ILE A 275 2.39 13.24 16.41
N ALA A 276 2.38 12.62 17.59
CA ALA A 276 3.53 11.89 18.13
C ALA A 276 4.00 10.78 17.18
N ALA A 277 3.10 9.99 16.59
CA ALA A 277 3.46 8.96 15.61
C ALA A 277 4.29 9.53 14.45
N SER A 278 3.95 10.73 13.98
CA SER A 278 4.67 11.39 12.88
C SER A 278 6.05 11.88 13.33
N TYR A 279 6.11 12.64 14.43
CA TYR A 279 7.37 13.22 14.90
C TYR A 279 8.32 12.19 15.50
N VAL A 280 7.83 11.21 16.26
CA VAL A 280 8.65 10.10 16.79
C VAL A 280 9.26 9.29 15.64
N SER A 281 8.50 9.07 14.55
CA SER A 281 9.03 8.40 13.36
C SER A 281 10.19 9.17 12.71
N LEU A 282 10.17 10.50 12.81
CA LEU A 282 11.18 11.37 12.21
C LEU A 282 12.41 11.59 13.10
N ILE A 283 12.33 11.36 14.41
CA ILE A 283 13.48 11.46 15.32
C ILE A 283 14.56 10.45 14.90
N ASP A 284 14.16 9.21 14.63
CA ASP A 284 15.05 8.16 14.15
C ASP A 284 14.30 7.31 13.12
N VAL A 285 14.48 7.69 11.86
CA VAL A 285 13.79 7.09 10.72
C VAL A 285 14.22 5.63 10.51
N ARG A 286 15.50 5.32 10.74
CA ARG A 286 16.03 3.94 10.60
C ARG A 286 15.47 3.03 11.68
N LYS A 287 15.44 3.48 12.94
CA LYS A 287 14.81 2.72 14.02
C LYS A 287 13.33 2.50 13.73
N SER A 288 12.64 3.54 13.25
CA SER A 288 11.23 3.45 12.87
C SER A 288 10.99 2.42 11.77
N GLN A 289 11.80 2.42 10.72
CA GLN A 289 11.75 1.38 9.67
C GLN A 289 11.89 -0.02 10.26
N ARG A 290 12.94 -0.27 11.07
CA ARG A 290 13.20 -1.59 11.64
C ARG A 290 12.06 -2.06 12.53
N VAL A 291 11.51 -1.19 13.37
CA VAL A 291 10.38 -1.50 14.24
C VAL A 291 9.12 -1.78 13.43
N LEU A 292 8.73 -0.88 12.53
CA LEU A 292 7.46 -0.98 11.79
C LEU A 292 7.45 -2.19 10.86
N TYR A 293 8.51 -2.44 10.10
CA TYR A 293 8.59 -3.62 9.25
C TYR A 293 8.83 -4.90 10.06
N GLY A 294 9.58 -4.83 11.16
CA GLY A 294 9.77 -5.96 12.07
C GLY A 294 8.47 -6.46 12.69
N LEU A 295 7.58 -5.56 13.10
CA LEU A 295 6.24 -5.89 13.61
C LEU A 295 5.35 -6.55 12.55
N GLN A 296 5.58 -6.25 11.27
CA GLN A 296 4.82 -6.84 10.15
C GLN A 296 5.43 -8.15 9.65
N ALA A 297 6.70 -8.42 9.93
CA ALA A 297 7.45 -9.54 9.37
C ALA A 297 6.77 -10.93 9.57
N PRO A 298 6.21 -11.27 10.75
CA PRO A 298 5.58 -12.58 10.93
C PRO A 298 4.38 -12.79 10.00
N ILE A 299 3.56 -11.76 9.83
CA ILE A 299 2.37 -11.80 8.99
C ILE A 299 2.80 -11.84 7.51
N LYS A 300 3.74 -10.98 7.10
CA LYS A 300 4.28 -11.00 5.73
C LYS A 300 4.88 -12.36 5.37
N LYS A 301 5.65 -12.97 6.28
CA LYS A 301 6.24 -14.29 6.08
C LYS A 301 5.19 -15.38 5.84
N LEU A 302 4.05 -15.29 6.52
CA LEU A 302 2.95 -16.22 6.37
C LEU A 302 2.13 -15.98 5.09
N VAL A 303 1.86 -14.71 4.76
CA VAL A 303 0.83 -14.38 3.75
C VAL A 303 1.41 -13.86 2.43
N LEU A 304 2.44 -13.01 2.43
CA LEU A 304 2.96 -12.35 1.21
C LEU A 304 4.21 -13.01 0.65
N ASN A 305 5.17 -13.37 1.50
CA ASN A 305 6.48 -13.86 1.05
C ASN A 305 6.42 -15.16 0.24
N PRO A 306 5.47 -16.10 0.47
CA PRO A 306 5.29 -17.28 -0.40
C PRO A 306 4.70 -16.99 -1.78
N MET A 307 4.21 -15.77 -2.05
CA MET A 307 3.50 -15.44 -3.28
C MET A 307 4.46 -15.05 -4.41
N THR A 308 4.61 -15.92 -5.40
CA THR A 308 5.34 -15.64 -6.65
C THR A 308 4.40 -15.17 -7.77
N SER A 309 4.94 -14.37 -8.69
CA SER A 309 4.15 -13.89 -9.84
C SER A 309 3.83 -15.01 -10.84
N ARG A 310 2.67 -14.92 -11.48
CA ARG A 310 2.16 -15.87 -12.49
C ARG A 310 1.55 -15.15 -13.70
N GLN A 311 1.94 -13.90 -13.94
CA GLN A 311 1.37 -13.06 -14.99
C GLN A 311 1.63 -13.62 -16.39
N ARG A 312 2.86 -14.03 -16.67
CA ARG A 312 3.28 -14.71 -17.90
C ARG A 312 2.63 -16.07 -18.02
N ALA A 313 2.74 -16.90 -16.97
CA ALA A 313 2.23 -18.27 -16.98
C ALA A 313 0.71 -18.34 -17.22
N ARG A 314 -0.02 -17.29 -16.84
CA ARG A 314 -1.46 -17.15 -17.04
C ARG A 314 -1.83 -16.28 -18.24
N GLN A 315 -0.84 -15.79 -19.01
CA GLN A 315 -1.04 -14.88 -20.14
C GLN A 315 -2.03 -13.75 -19.79
N VAL A 316 -1.80 -13.13 -18.64
CA VAL A 316 -2.75 -12.15 -18.05
C VAL A 316 -2.94 -10.95 -18.95
N PHE A 317 -1.86 -10.55 -19.61
CA PHE A 317 -1.74 -9.41 -20.50
C PHE A 317 -1.30 -9.89 -21.88
N THR A 318 -1.82 -9.21 -22.89
CA THR A 318 -1.55 -9.41 -24.31
C THR A 318 -0.84 -8.19 -24.90
N GLU A 319 -0.50 -8.22 -26.19
CA GLU A 319 0.14 -7.05 -26.83
C GLU A 319 -0.80 -5.82 -26.86
N ASP A 320 -2.12 -6.04 -26.87
CA ASP A 320 -3.13 -4.97 -26.81
C ASP A 320 -3.16 -4.25 -25.45
N ASP A 321 -2.64 -4.90 -24.40
CA ASP A 321 -2.55 -4.32 -23.06
C ASP A 321 -1.28 -3.47 -22.86
N ILE A 322 -0.34 -3.47 -23.82
CA ILE A 322 0.92 -2.72 -23.70
C ILE A 322 0.61 -1.23 -23.56
N SER A 323 1.16 -0.62 -22.51
CA SER A 323 0.89 0.78 -22.21
C SER A 323 1.56 1.68 -23.24
N PRO A 324 0.84 2.66 -23.82
CA PRO A 324 1.40 3.60 -24.80
C PRO A 324 2.45 4.52 -24.17
N PHE A 325 2.35 4.74 -22.85
CA PHE A 325 3.32 5.48 -22.06
C PHE A 325 3.77 4.63 -20.88
N HIS A 326 5.07 4.60 -20.63
CA HIS A 326 5.66 3.93 -19.48
C HIS A 326 6.50 4.91 -18.68
N TRP A 327 6.12 5.16 -17.43
CA TRP A 327 6.86 6.07 -16.55
C TRP A 327 8.32 5.66 -16.38
N VAL A 328 9.16 6.69 -16.21
CA VAL A 328 10.59 6.56 -15.96
C VAL A 328 10.88 7.01 -14.53
N ASN A 329 11.54 6.16 -13.73
CA ASN A 329 11.91 6.51 -12.35
C ASN A 329 13.27 7.22 -12.23
N THR A 330 14.16 6.99 -13.20
CA THR A 330 15.55 7.47 -13.18
C THR A 330 16.08 7.63 -14.60
N ARG A 331 17.01 8.58 -14.77
CA ARG A 331 17.75 8.90 -16.01
C ARG A 331 19.08 8.11 -16.09
N PRO A 332 19.65 7.89 -17.29
CA PRO A 332 20.82 7.04 -17.49
C PRO A 332 22.06 7.65 -16.84
N PRO A 333 23.10 6.84 -16.57
CA PRO A 333 24.35 7.32 -16.05
C PRO A 333 24.91 8.42 -16.95
N ASP A 334 25.31 9.54 -16.35
CA ASP A 334 26.11 10.55 -17.04
C ASP A 334 27.62 10.28 -16.85
N LEU A 335 28.46 11.15 -17.44
CA LEU A 335 29.90 11.00 -17.43
C LEU A 335 30.50 11.08 -16.02
N SER A 336 29.88 11.82 -15.12
CA SER A 336 30.32 11.91 -13.72
C SER A 336 29.97 10.65 -12.93
N GLN A 337 28.96 9.90 -13.37
CA GLN A 337 28.47 8.71 -12.69
C GLN A 337 29.13 7.43 -13.20
N SER A 338 29.23 7.27 -14.53
CA SER A 338 29.82 6.06 -15.12
C SER A 338 30.40 6.33 -16.51
N PRO A 339 31.68 6.72 -16.60
CA PRO A 339 32.41 6.75 -17.87
C PRO A 339 32.42 5.38 -18.57
N GLU A 340 32.48 4.31 -17.77
CA GLU A 340 32.46 2.92 -18.23
C GLU A 340 31.18 2.60 -19.01
N TRP A 341 30.00 2.89 -18.43
CA TRP A 341 28.74 2.62 -19.12
C TRP A 341 28.57 3.46 -20.39
N LEU A 342 29.03 4.71 -20.40
CA LEU A 342 29.00 5.54 -21.61
C LEU A 342 29.90 4.97 -22.71
N ALA A 343 31.10 4.52 -22.39
CA ALA A 343 31.99 3.88 -23.36
C ALA A 343 31.35 2.61 -23.95
N LEU A 344 30.71 1.79 -23.10
CA LEU A 344 29.97 0.61 -23.54
C LEU A 344 28.80 1.00 -24.45
N ARG A 345 28.01 2.02 -24.07
CA ARG A 345 26.89 2.54 -24.87
C ARG A 345 27.37 3.03 -26.23
N ASP A 346 28.41 3.86 -26.27
CA ASP A 346 28.95 4.43 -27.50
C ASP A 346 29.53 3.34 -28.43
N GLY A 347 30.02 2.25 -27.85
CA GLY A 347 30.40 1.03 -28.55
C GLY A 347 29.24 0.14 -29.00
N GLY A 348 27.97 0.52 -28.74
CA GLY A 348 26.79 -0.29 -29.03
C GLY A 348 26.64 -1.52 -28.13
N PHE A 349 27.22 -1.47 -26.92
CA PHE A 349 27.28 -2.55 -25.94
C PHE A 349 27.95 -3.85 -26.43
N ARG A 350 28.73 -3.81 -27.51
CA ARG A 350 29.46 -4.98 -28.04
C ARG A 350 30.47 -5.55 -27.05
N ASP A 351 31.12 -4.67 -26.32
CA ASP A 351 32.13 -5.02 -25.30
C ASP A 351 31.52 -5.19 -23.90
N PHE A 352 30.19 -5.10 -23.77
CA PHE A 352 29.53 -5.31 -22.48
C PHE A 352 29.73 -6.75 -22.02
N ARG A 353 30.07 -6.89 -20.74
CA ARG A 353 30.11 -8.16 -20.04
C ARG A 353 29.29 -8.09 -18.75
N LEU A 354 28.43 -9.07 -18.54
CA LEU A 354 27.76 -9.30 -17.26
C LEU A 354 28.70 -10.15 -16.38
N GLU A 355 29.14 -9.56 -15.28
CA GLU A 355 29.95 -10.26 -14.29
C GLU A 355 29.04 -11.04 -13.33
N VAL A 356 29.27 -12.35 -13.22
CA VAL A 356 28.53 -13.27 -12.35
C VAL A 356 29.50 -13.91 -11.37
N GLY A 357 29.42 -13.52 -10.09
CA GLY A 357 30.45 -13.86 -9.11
C GLY A 357 30.02 -13.81 -7.65
N GLY A 358 30.90 -13.27 -6.79
CA GLY A 358 30.72 -13.25 -5.34
C GLY A 358 31.17 -14.56 -4.68
N LEU A 359 30.33 -15.10 -3.78
CA LEU A 359 30.55 -16.37 -3.10
C LEU A 359 30.28 -17.57 -4.02
N VAL A 360 31.16 -17.74 -5.00
CA VAL A 360 31.12 -18.84 -5.98
C VAL A 360 32.48 -19.49 -6.11
N ARG A 361 32.53 -20.75 -6.57
CA ARG A 361 33.79 -21.47 -6.81
C ARG A 361 34.63 -20.80 -7.90
N GLU A 362 34.01 -20.50 -9.04
CA GLU A 362 34.66 -19.86 -10.19
C GLU A 362 33.71 -18.80 -10.77
N PRO A 363 34.06 -17.50 -10.70
CA PRO A 363 33.26 -16.44 -11.30
C PRO A 363 33.30 -16.53 -12.83
N ARG A 364 32.24 -16.05 -13.48
CA ARG A 364 32.11 -16.03 -14.93
C ARG A 364 31.67 -14.66 -15.43
N SER A 365 31.97 -14.39 -16.68
CA SER A 365 31.66 -13.15 -17.37
C SER A 365 30.98 -13.50 -18.69
N PHE A 366 29.90 -12.81 -19.08
CA PHE A 366 29.12 -13.14 -20.28
C PHE A 366 28.81 -11.91 -21.14
N SER A 367 28.98 -12.01 -22.45
CA SER A 367 28.44 -11.05 -23.43
C SER A 367 26.92 -11.17 -23.52
N LEU A 368 26.28 -10.18 -24.15
CA LEU A 368 24.84 -10.25 -24.43
C LEU A 368 24.47 -11.42 -25.36
N ASP A 369 25.36 -11.79 -26.29
CA ASP A 369 25.10 -12.88 -27.24
C ASP A 369 25.19 -14.23 -26.54
N GLU A 370 26.20 -14.45 -25.69
CA GLU A 370 26.29 -15.67 -24.87
C GLU A 370 25.06 -15.81 -23.94
N LEU A 371 24.56 -14.71 -23.35
CA LEU A 371 23.34 -14.77 -22.54
C LEU A 371 22.10 -15.18 -23.36
N ARG A 372 21.99 -14.73 -24.62
CA ARG A 372 20.90 -15.13 -25.52
C ARG A 372 20.97 -16.60 -25.92
N GLU A 373 22.18 -17.15 -26.05
CA GLU A 373 22.42 -18.56 -26.36
C GLU A 373 22.06 -19.49 -25.20
N ILE A 374 22.25 -19.05 -23.95
CA ILE A 374 21.90 -19.83 -22.76
C ILE A 374 20.39 -20.06 -22.67
N ALA A 375 19.61 -18.97 -22.64
CA ALA A 375 18.15 -19.03 -22.54
C ALA A 375 17.50 -17.70 -22.90
N ALA A 376 16.29 -17.75 -23.47
CA ALA A 376 15.48 -16.57 -23.73
C ALA A 376 14.05 -16.77 -23.23
N GLN A 377 13.49 -15.71 -22.64
CA GLN A 377 12.13 -15.64 -22.14
C GLN A 377 11.49 -14.29 -22.48
N ASP A 378 10.31 -14.37 -23.08
CA ASP A 378 9.40 -13.25 -23.25
C ASP A 378 8.30 -13.28 -22.18
N GLN A 379 7.96 -12.11 -21.64
CA GLN A 379 6.84 -11.92 -20.73
C GLN A 379 6.17 -10.55 -20.91
N ILE A 380 4.84 -10.51 -20.98
CA ILE A 380 4.04 -9.27 -20.93
C ILE A 380 3.52 -9.13 -19.50
N THR A 381 4.03 -8.13 -18.78
CA THR A 381 3.83 -8.00 -17.32
C THR A 381 3.56 -6.55 -16.94
N MET A 382 2.80 -6.37 -15.86
CA MET A 382 2.51 -5.06 -15.29
C MET A 382 3.59 -4.68 -14.28
N HIS A 383 4.37 -3.65 -14.60
CA HIS A 383 5.23 -2.96 -13.65
C HIS A 383 4.38 -2.28 -12.57
N THR A 384 4.76 -2.47 -11.30
CA THR A 384 4.10 -1.84 -10.16
C THR A 384 5.09 -1.00 -9.37
N CYS A 385 4.97 0.34 -9.47
CA CYS A 385 5.81 1.22 -8.68
C CYS A 385 5.26 1.41 -7.26
N MET A 386 6.17 1.53 -6.29
CA MET A 386 5.82 1.82 -4.89
C MET A 386 5.06 3.16 -4.74
N GLN A 387 5.32 4.12 -5.63
CA GLN A 387 4.66 5.43 -5.65
C GLN A 387 3.17 5.34 -6.04
N GLY A 388 2.76 4.26 -6.73
CA GLY A 388 1.35 3.98 -7.02
C GLY A 388 0.99 3.88 -8.50
N TRP A 389 1.87 4.29 -9.42
CA TRP A 389 1.65 4.15 -10.86
C TRP A 389 1.98 2.74 -11.38
N THR A 390 1.42 2.39 -12.53
CA THR A 390 1.64 1.12 -13.25
C THR A 390 1.95 1.36 -14.72
N GLY A 391 2.57 0.36 -15.36
CA GLY A 391 2.78 0.32 -16.80
C GLY A 391 2.96 -1.12 -17.27
N ILE A 392 2.40 -1.47 -18.41
CA ILE A 392 2.47 -2.81 -18.99
C ILE A 392 3.41 -2.76 -20.19
N ALA A 393 4.32 -3.73 -20.27
CA ALA A 393 5.24 -3.86 -21.40
C ALA A 393 5.60 -5.33 -21.62
N LYS A 394 6.00 -5.64 -22.86
CA LYS A 394 6.63 -6.91 -23.20
C LYS A 394 8.12 -6.81 -22.90
N TRP A 395 8.64 -7.71 -22.09
CA TRP A 395 10.06 -7.81 -21.74
C TRP A 395 10.64 -9.09 -22.32
N SER A 396 11.82 -8.98 -22.94
CA SER A 396 12.59 -10.10 -23.48
C SER A 396 13.94 -10.17 -22.77
N GLY A 397 14.32 -11.35 -22.28
CA GLY A 397 15.52 -11.50 -21.47
C GLY A 397 15.86 -12.95 -21.13
N ILE A 398 16.79 -13.13 -20.20
CA ILE A 398 17.16 -14.43 -19.64
C ILE A 398 16.58 -14.57 -18.22
N PRO A 399 15.96 -15.70 -17.84
CA PRO A 399 15.57 -15.92 -16.45
C PRO A 399 16.79 -15.90 -15.54
N LEU A 400 16.71 -15.18 -14.41
CA LEU A 400 17.86 -14.96 -13.53
C LEU A 400 18.41 -16.29 -12.98
N ARG A 401 17.54 -17.28 -12.73
CA ARG A 401 17.97 -18.63 -12.35
C ARG A 401 18.92 -19.30 -13.36
N GLU A 402 18.78 -19.02 -14.66
CA GLU A 402 19.60 -19.63 -15.70
C GLU A 402 20.99 -18.99 -15.73
N VAL A 403 21.07 -17.70 -15.42
CA VAL A 403 22.34 -16.99 -15.19
C VAL A 403 23.05 -17.55 -13.95
N LEU A 404 22.31 -17.68 -12.85
CA LEU A 404 22.85 -18.19 -11.59
C LEU A 404 23.28 -19.67 -11.68
N ALA A 405 22.64 -20.46 -12.55
CA ALA A 405 23.02 -21.85 -12.81
C ALA A 405 24.36 -22.00 -13.54
N GLN A 406 24.93 -20.91 -14.09
CA GLN A 406 26.23 -20.95 -14.77
C GLN A 406 27.42 -20.97 -13.81
N VAL A 407 27.19 -20.74 -12.51
CA VAL A 407 28.23 -20.71 -11.47
C VAL A 407 27.84 -21.63 -10.32
N GLU A 408 28.82 -22.17 -9.61
CA GLU A 408 28.59 -22.99 -8.42
C GLU A 408 28.70 -22.12 -7.16
N PRO A 409 27.58 -21.83 -6.45
CA PRO A 409 27.62 -21.05 -5.22
C PRO A 409 28.31 -21.83 -4.09
N LEU A 410 29.10 -21.13 -3.28
CA LEU A 410 29.74 -21.68 -2.08
C LEU A 410 28.74 -21.83 -0.93
N GLU A 411 29.13 -22.56 0.11
CA GLU A 411 28.36 -22.65 1.35
C GLU A 411 28.11 -21.24 1.93
N GLY A 412 26.87 -20.97 2.35
CA GLY A 412 26.44 -19.66 2.86
C GLY A 412 26.02 -18.65 1.80
N ALA A 413 26.07 -18.97 0.50
CA ALA A 413 25.53 -18.11 -0.56
C ALA A 413 23.99 -18.12 -0.60
N ASP A 414 23.36 -17.30 0.26
CA ASP A 414 21.90 -17.29 0.45
C ASP A 414 21.18 -16.09 -0.19
N TYR A 415 21.93 -15.09 -0.66
CA TYR A 415 21.40 -13.90 -1.28
C TYR A 415 22.10 -13.59 -2.60
N VAL A 416 21.40 -12.85 -3.46
CA VAL A 416 21.89 -12.41 -4.77
C VAL A 416 21.85 -10.90 -4.81
N MET A 417 23.01 -10.28 -4.92
CA MET A 417 23.18 -8.84 -5.13
C MET A 417 23.25 -8.54 -6.62
N ILE A 418 22.54 -7.50 -7.05
CA ILE A 418 22.58 -6.97 -8.41
C ILE A 418 22.98 -5.50 -8.33
N GLU A 419 24.06 -5.14 -9.02
CA GLU A 419 24.58 -3.78 -9.03
C GLU A 419 24.36 -3.10 -10.39
N SER A 420 24.26 -1.78 -10.35
CA SER A 420 24.11 -0.92 -11.50
C SER A 420 25.42 -0.21 -11.82
N PHE A 421 25.63 0.12 -13.10
CA PHE A 421 26.57 1.17 -13.46
C PHE A 421 26.10 2.56 -13.02
N GLY A 422 24.80 2.76 -12.84
CA GLY A 422 24.22 4.03 -12.41
C GLY A 422 24.19 4.20 -10.90
N THR A 423 23.95 5.43 -10.47
CA THR A 423 23.77 5.79 -9.05
C THR A 423 22.30 5.97 -8.70
N ALA A 424 21.98 5.88 -7.41
CA ALA A 424 20.72 6.39 -6.90
C ALA A 424 20.73 7.91 -7.05
N GLN A 425 20.09 8.43 -8.11
CA GLN A 425 20.00 9.86 -8.46
C GLN A 425 19.68 10.82 -7.30
N HIS A 426 19.22 10.29 -6.17
CA HIS A 426 19.15 10.97 -4.89
C HIS A 426 19.00 9.95 -3.75
N MET A 427 19.60 10.29 -2.61
CA MET A 427 19.47 9.60 -1.33
C MET A 427 18.52 10.37 -0.40
N HIS A 428 17.53 9.70 0.17
CA HIS A 428 16.48 10.38 0.96
C HIS A 428 16.92 10.75 2.38
N ASP A 429 18.08 10.29 2.84
CA ASP A 429 18.72 10.70 4.08
C ASP A 429 19.63 11.93 3.92
N GLY A 430 19.76 12.45 2.68
CA GLY A 430 20.53 13.66 2.37
C GLY A 430 22.02 13.41 2.12
N ARG A 431 22.48 12.16 2.12
CA ARG A 431 23.89 11.83 1.82
C ARG A 431 24.18 11.91 0.31
N PRO A 432 25.46 11.95 -0.11
CA PRO A 432 25.83 11.90 -1.52
C PRO A 432 25.26 10.67 -2.24
N VAL A 433 25.03 10.80 -3.55
CA VAL A 433 24.52 9.68 -4.35
C VAL A 433 25.53 8.54 -4.43
N GLU A 434 25.05 7.31 -4.31
CA GLU A 434 25.86 6.09 -4.31
C GLU A 434 25.46 5.17 -5.47
N PRO A 435 26.33 4.23 -5.89
CA PRO A 435 25.97 3.19 -6.85
C PRO A 435 24.66 2.50 -6.46
N TYR A 436 23.80 2.30 -7.46
CA TYR A 436 22.51 1.66 -7.23
C TYR A 436 22.69 0.15 -7.17
N TYR A 437 22.17 -0.49 -6.13
CA TYR A 437 22.16 -1.93 -6.01
C TYR A 437 20.87 -2.42 -5.35
N THR A 438 20.59 -3.71 -5.51
CA THR A 438 19.56 -4.40 -4.75
C THR A 438 20.04 -5.78 -4.36
N VAL A 439 19.46 -6.31 -3.28
CA VAL A 439 19.67 -7.70 -2.87
C VAL A 439 18.35 -8.46 -2.89
N LEU A 440 18.35 -9.62 -3.51
CA LEU A 440 17.25 -10.57 -3.51
C LEU A 440 17.59 -11.74 -2.58
N THR A 441 16.60 -12.26 -1.86
CA THR A 441 16.74 -13.61 -1.29
C THR A 441 16.92 -14.61 -2.44
N LYS A 442 17.58 -15.74 -2.17
CA LYS A 442 17.65 -16.86 -3.14
C LYS A 442 16.27 -17.22 -3.70
N ALA A 443 15.23 -17.28 -2.86
CA ALA A 443 13.88 -17.58 -3.31
C ALA A 443 13.32 -16.55 -4.32
N MET A 444 13.55 -15.26 -4.10
CA MET A 444 13.15 -14.19 -5.02
C MET A 444 13.90 -14.25 -6.36
N ALA A 445 15.20 -14.52 -6.31
CA ALA A 445 16.05 -14.60 -7.49
C ALA A 445 15.67 -15.79 -8.40
N MET A 446 15.13 -16.86 -7.80
CA MET A 446 14.75 -18.09 -8.49
C MET A 446 13.30 -18.08 -9.03
N GLU A 447 12.53 -17.01 -8.84
CA GLU A 447 11.16 -16.93 -9.36
C GLU A 447 11.11 -16.96 -10.90
N ASP A 448 10.06 -17.58 -11.46
CA ASP A 448 9.90 -17.77 -12.91
C ASP A 448 9.87 -16.49 -13.75
N GLU A 449 9.36 -15.41 -13.17
CA GLU A 449 9.21 -14.11 -13.83
C GLU A 449 10.28 -13.10 -13.39
N THR A 450 11.31 -13.57 -12.68
CA THR A 450 12.51 -12.81 -12.38
C THR A 450 13.52 -12.99 -13.53
N ILE A 451 13.71 -11.95 -14.34
CA ILE A 451 14.56 -11.99 -15.55
C ILE A 451 15.56 -10.82 -15.58
N LEU A 452 16.67 -11.00 -16.30
CA LEU A 452 17.48 -9.89 -16.81
C LEU A 452 17.03 -9.60 -18.25
N ALA A 453 16.32 -8.50 -18.44
CA ALA A 453 15.76 -8.07 -19.71
C ALA A 453 16.79 -7.30 -20.54
N TRP A 454 16.92 -7.66 -21.82
CA TRP A 454 17.68 -6.93 -22.85
C TRP A 454 16.79 -6.37 -23.98
N GLY A 455 15.49 -6.65 -23.94
CA GLY A 455 14.51 -6.17 -24.92
C GLY A 455 13.23 -5.65 -24.27
N MET A 456 12.58 -4.70 -24.94
CA MET A 456 11.30 -4.12 -24.54
C MET A 456 10.42 -3.89 -25.78
N ASN A 457 9.18 -4.38 -25.75
CA ASN A 457 8.18 -4.20 -26.81
C ASN A 457 8.67 -4.60 -28.22
N GLY A 458 9.41 -5.71 -28.30
CA GLY A 458 9.93 -6.24 -29.57
C GLY A 458 11.17 -5.53 -30.12
N ALA A 459 11.69 -4.52 -29.43
CA ALA A 459 12.90 -3.80 -29.78
C ALA A 459 14.02 -4.02 -28.74
N PRO A 460 15.28 -3.71 -29.07
CA PRO A 460 16.35 -3.61 -28.06
C PRO A 460 15.94 -2.69 -26.92
N LEU A 461 16.35 -3.04 -25.69
CA LEU A 461 16.01 -2.28 -24.49
C LEU A 461 16.49 -0.83 -24.64
N PRO A 462 15.61 0.19 -24.50
CA PRO A 462 16.06 1.58 -24.56
C PRO A 462 16.93 1.96 -23.36
N GLU A 463 17.90 2.84 -23.57
CA GLU A 463 18.83 3.32 -22.53
C GLU A 463 18.10 3.85 -21.29
N MET A 464 17.04 4.64 -21.52
CA MET A 464 16.18 5.18 -20.46
C MET A 464 15.59 4.10 -19.56
N TYR A 465 15.28 2.92 -20.11
CA TYR A 465 14.69 1.81 -19.37
C TYR A 465 15.71 0.80 -18.85
N GLY A 466 17.01 1.03 -19.09
CA GLY A 466 18.10 0.31 -18.43
C GLY A 466 19.00 -0.51 -19.34
N ALA A 467 19.16 -0.15 -20.61
CA ALA A 467 20.07 -0.85 -21.52
C ALA A 467 21.51 -0.98 -20.95
N PRO A 468 22.25 -2.06 -21.24
CA PRO A 468 21.86 -3.18 -22.09
C PRO A 468 21.06 -4.27 -21.35
N LEU A 469 21.09 -4.27 -20.02
CA LEU A 469 20.41 -5.24 -19.16
C LEU A 469 19.70 -4.58 -17.99
N ARG A 470 18.47 -5.03 -17.73
CA ARG A 470 17.64 -4.57 -16.62
C ARG A 470 17.03 -5.73 -15.87
N LEU A 471 17.14 -5.73 -14.55
CA LEU A 471 16.43 -6.67 -13.69
C LEU A 471 14.91 -6.40 -13.73
N ARG A 472 14.12 -7.46 -13.83
CA ARG A 472 12.67 -7.49 -13.70
C ARG A 472 12.31 -8.54 -12.65
N THR A 473 11.43 -8.18 -11.72
CA THR A 473 11.02 -9.01 -10.57
C THR A 473 9.53 -8.80 -10.28
N GLU A 474 8.65 -9.52 -10.97
CA GLU A 474 7.25 -9.10 -11.13
C GLU A 474 6.36 -9.29 -9.88
N SER A 475 6.85 -9.96 -8.84
CA SER A 475 6.21 -10.05 -7.52
C SER A 475 6.63 -8.92 -6.56
N MET A 476 7.51 -8.01 -7.00
CA MET A 476 8.14 -6.97 -6.19
C MET A 476 7.92 -5.58 -6.79
N HIS A 477 8.04 -4.55 -5.96
CA HIS A 477 7.97 -3.17 -6.41
C HIS A 477 9.19 -2.78 -7.26
N GLY A 478 8.96 -1.81 -8.15
CA GLY A 478 9.93 -1.39 -9.16
C GLY A 478 11.28 -0.89 -8.67
N TYR A 479 11.48 -0.58 -7.39
CA TYR A 479 12.80 -0.22 -6.86
C TYR A 479 13.77 -1.41 -6.78
N LYS A 480 13.27 -2.65 -6.74
CA LYS A 480 14.12 -3.85 -6.86
C LYS A 480 14.59 -4.08 -8.29
N MET A 481 13.98 -3.44 -9.29
CA MET A 481 14.23 -3.69 -10.71
C MET A 481 15.37 -2.82 -11.24
N VAL A 482 16.60 -3.18 -10.85
CA VAL A 482 17.86 -2.49 -11.20
C VAL A 482 17.98 -2.26 -12.71
N LYS A 483 18.33 -1.04 -13.10
CA LYS A 483 18.65 -0.64 -14.49
C LYS A 483 20.16 -0.63 -14.71
N TRP A 484 20.60 -0.73 -15.96
CA TRP A 484 22.03 -0.66 -16.32
C TRP A 484 22.84 -1.67 -15.50
N VAL A 485 22.38 -2.92 -15.48
CA VAL A 485 22.96 -3.98 -14.64
C VAL A 485 24.42 -4.18 -15.03
N ARG A 486 25.28 -4.17 -14.02
CA ARG A 486 26.72 -4.37 -14.11
C ARG A 486 27.12 -5.79 -13.72
N SER A 487 26.64 -6.24 -12.56
CA SER A 487 27.06 -7.50 -11.95
C SER A 487 25.90 -8.20 -11.24
N VAL A 488 26.05 -9.52 -11.08
CA VAL A 488 25.21 -10.40 -10.26
C VAL A 488 26.13 -11.20 -9.34
N SER A 489 26.00 -11.03 -8.03
CA SER A 489 26.91 -11.62 -7.05
C SER A 489 26.16 -12.41 -6.00
N TRP A 490 26.58 -13.65 -5.74
CA TRP A 490 26.16 -14.37 -4.54
C TRP A 490 26.83 -13.76 -3.31
N ILE A 491 26.06 -13.49 -2.25
CA ILE A 491 26.55 -12.94 -0.98
C ILE A 491 25.97 -13.72 0.21
N HIS A 492 26.59 -13.56 1.37
CA HIS A 492 26.21 -14.29 2.58
C HIS A 492 24.93 -13.74 3.23
N ASP A 493 24.90 -12.44 3.53
CA ASP A 493 23.72 -11.77 4.06
C ASP A 493 23.66 -10.33 3.51
N TYR A 494 22.46 -9.85 3.19
CA TYR A 494 22.25 -8.47 2.77
C TYR A 494 22.63 -7.44 3.84
N LYS A 495 22.69 -7.86 5.12
CA LYS A 495 23.11 -7.01 6.25
C LYS A 495 24.57 -6.57 6.19
N GLU A 496 25.39 -7.26 5.41
CA GLU A 496 26.82 -6.99 5.26
C GLU A 496 27.11 -5.92 4.19
N VAL A 497 26.07 -5.52 3.43
CA VAL A 497 26.20 -4.59 2.30
C VAL A 497 25.47 -3.28 2.60
N GLY A 498 26.15 -2.15 2.36
CA GLY A 498 25.61 -0.81 2.58
C GLY A 498 25.17 -0.60 4.02
N ASP A 499 23.95 -0.11 4.22
CA ASP A 499 23.38 0.08 5.56
C ASP A 499 22.74 -1.19 6.13
N GLY A 500 22.85 -2.31 5.41
CA GLY A 500 22.32 -3.61 5.80
C GLY A 500 20.81 -3.74 5.68
N MET A 501 20.18 -2.99 4.75
CA MET A 501 18.72 -3.03 4.55
C MET A 501 18.28 -3.66 3.23
N GLY A 502 19.21 -4.09 2.38
CA GLY A 502 18.91 -4.92 1.21
C GLY A 502 18.84 -4.19 -0.14
N GLY A 503 19.31 -2.95 -0.21
CA GLY A 503 19.43 -2.18 -1.44
C GLY A 503 19.45 -0.68 -1.20
N THR A 504 19.81 0.10 -2.22
CA THR A 504 20.01 1.55 -2.07
C THR A 504 18.73 2.31 -1.67
N ARG A 505 17.55 1.78 -2.02
CA ARG A 505 16.25 2.38 -1.67
C ARG A 505 15.75 1.93 -0.30
N GLU A 506 16.12 0.74 0.12
CA GLU A 506 15.91 0.22 1.47
C GLU A 506 16.80 0.94 2.48
N ASP A 507 18.04 1.22 2.07
CA ASP A 507 19.00 2.01 2.81
C ASP A 507 18.51 3.46 2.92
N SER A 508 18.59 4.26 1.86
CA SER A 508 18.29 5.70 1.99
C SER A 508 16.80 6.02 2.05
N GLY A 509 15.97 5.28 1.31
CA GLY A 509 14.52 5.52 1.17
C GLY A 509 13.66 4.83 2.24
N TYR A 510 14.28 4.07 3.14
CA TYR A 510 13.63 3.32 4.21
C TYR A 510 12.52 2.38 3.74
N GLN A 511 12.71 1.80 2.56
CA GLN A 511 11.77 0.88 1.93
C GLN A 511 11.92 -0.54 2.50
N ASP A 512 10.93 -1.40 2.25
CA ASP A 512 10.94 -2.79 2.70
C ASP A 512 11.94 -3.63 1.89
N MET A 513 12.61 -4.59 2.53
CA MET A 513 13.54 -5.49 1.82
C MET A 513 12.81 -6.40 0.83
N ASP A 514 11.63 -6.89 1.23
CA ASP A 514 10.86 -7.83 0.41
C ASP A 514 10.19 -7.14 -0.79
N ALA A 515 9.88 -5.84 -0.69
CA ALA A 515 9.19 -5.06 -1.74
C ALA A 515 7.84 -5.63 -2.21
N ARG A 516 7.22 -6.50 -1.42
CA ARG A 516 5.99 -7.22 -1.77
C ARG A 516 4.71 -6.52 -1.31
N ILE A 517 4.77 -5.49 -0.47
CA ILE A 517 3.61 -4.83 0.16
C ILE A 517 3.33 -3.42 -0.35
#